data_AF-A0A6A7LN48-F1
#
_entry.id   AF-A0A6A7LN48-F1
#
_cell.length_a   1.000
_cell.length_b   1.000
_cell.length_c   1.000
_cell.angle_alpha   90.00
_cell.angle_beta   90.00
_cell.angle_gamma   90.00
#
_symmetry.space_group_name_H-M   'P 1'
#
loop_
_entity.id
_entity.type
_entity.pdbx_description
1 polymer ?
#
loop_
_entity_poly.entity_id
_entity_poly.type
_entity_poly.pdbx_seq_one_letter_code
_entity_poly.pdbx_strand_id
1 'polypeptide(L)'
;GWAFASNDWEAPVAENDLRVGGKFKTVMAAKDKSTGFDFTGTYTAVKENGLIEYDMDDGRHVKVEFEDTPNGVKVTETFEPENKYPLEMQHSGWQAILNNFKKYVESRYK
;
A
#
# COMPACT_ATOMS: atom_id res chain seq x y z
N GLY A 1 1.66 3.50 -12.93
CA GLY A 1 1.76 3.60 -11.46
C GLY A 1 2.48 2.39 -10.91
N TRP A 2 2.37 2.12 -9.62
CA TRP A 2 2.97 0.94 -8.97
C TRP A 2 2.00 0.22 -8.02
N ALA A 3 0.96 0.92 -7.53
CA ALA A 3 0.00 0.42 -6.54
C ALA A 3 -1.02 -0.56 -7.16
N PHE A 4 -0.57 -1.73 -7.59
CA PHE A 4 -1.40 -2.81 -8.10
C PHE A 4 -0.76 -4.18 -7.83
N ALA A 5 -1.59 -5.20 -7.64
CA ALA A 5 -1.13 -6.57 -7.35
C ALA A 5 -0.79 -7.38 -8.61
N SER A 6 -1.41 -7.10 -9.76
CA SER A 6 -1.12 -7.77 -11.04
C SER A 6 -1.25 -6.82 -12.23
N ASN A 7 -0.75 -7.22 -13.40
CA ASN A 7 -0.74 -6.40 -14.61
C ASN A 7 -2.14 -6.08 -15.16
N ASP A 8 -3.15 -6.85 -14.76
CA ASP A 8 -4.54 -6.64 -15.16
C ASP A 8 -5.24 -5.61 -14.25
N TRP A 9 -4.58 -5.16 -13.20
CA TRP A 9 -5.07 -4.14 -12.27
C TRP A 9 -4.36 -2.81 -12.48
N GLU A 10 -5.03 -1.74 -12.08
CA GLU A 10 -4.54 -0.37 -12.09
C GLU A 10 -5.07 0.43 -10.90
N ALA A 11 -4.42 1.56 -10.65
CA ALA A 11 -4.85 2.54 -9.65
C ALA A 11 -5.03 3.92 -10.32
N PRO A 12 -6.18 4.18 -10.97
CA PRO A 12 -6.37 5.37 -11.81
C PRO A 12 -6.55 6.66 -11.01
N VAL A 13 -6.96 6.58 -9.74
CA VAL A 13 -7.22 7.73 -8.87
C VAL A 13 -6.52 7.53 -7.55
N ALA A 14 -5.78 8.55 -7.10
CA ALA A 14 -5.14 8.59 -5.81
C ALA A 14 -5.23 10.00 -5.20
N GLU A 15 -5.68 10.08 -3.95
CA GLU A 15 -5.71 11.27 -3.10
C GLU A 15 -4.94 10.96 -1.81
N ASN A 16 -4.14 11.91 -1.32
CA ASN A 16 -3.27 11.66 -0.18
C ASN A 16 -3.02 12.94 0.65
N ASP A 17 -3.44 12.93 1.91
CA ASP A 17 -3.13 13.94 2.93
C ASP A 17 -2.23 13.31 4.02
N LEU A 18 -0.93 13.24 3.76
CA LEU A 18 0.04 12.53 4.62
C LEU A 18 0.39 13.34 5.88
N ARG A 19 -0.48 13.25 6.88
CA ARG A 19 -0.29 13.76 8.25
C ARG A 19 -1.19 12.98 9.20
N VAL A 20 -0.88 12.97 10.50
CA VAL A 20 -1.75 12.34 11.51
C VAL A 20 -3.17 12.93 11.43
N GLY A 21 -4.18 12.06 11.32
CA GLY A 21 -5.59 12.41 11.11
C GLY A 21 -5.95 12.76 9.66
N GLY A 22 -4.97 12.85 8.76
CA GLY A 22 -5.18 13.01 7.32
C GLY A 22 -5.65 11.70 6.68
N LYS A 23 -6.34 11.82 5.55
CA LYS A 23 -6.95 10.70 4.84
C LYS A 23 -6.27 10.42 3.51
N PHE A 24 -6.37 9.17 3.06
CA PHE A 24 -6.00 8.79 1.71
C PHE A 24 -7.11 8.00 1.04
N LYS A 25 -7.09 8.01 -0.28
CA LYS A 25 -7.94 7.19 -1.14
C LYS A 25 -7.14 6.75 -2.35
N THR A 26 -7.13 5.45 -2.62
CA THR A 26 -6.63 4.88 -3.88
C THR A 26 -7.73 4.00 -4.46
N VAL A 27 -8.22 4.34 -5.65
CA VAL A 27 -9.16 3.48 -6.37
C VAL A 27 -8.34 2.38 -7.03
N MET A 28 -8.58 1.12 -6.67
CA MET A 28 -7.94 -0.04 -7.30
C MET A 28 -8.95 -0.76 -8.17
N ALA A 29 -8.67 -0.93 -9.46
CA ALA A 29 -9.62 -1.51 -10.41
C ALA A 29 -8.93 -2.43 -11.41
N ALA A 30 -9.65 -3.45 -11.88
CA ALA A 30 -9.25 -4.20 -13.06
C ALA A 30 -9.36 -3.30 -14.30
N LYS A 31 -8.38 -3.39 -15.22
CA LYS A 31 -8.30 -2.57 -16.44
C LYS A 31 -9.46 -2.80 -17.40
N ASP A 32 -10.06 -3.98 -17.36
CA ASP A 32 -11.28 -4.31 -18.11
C ASP A 32 -12.55 -3.74 -17.46
N LYS A 33 -12.42 -3.06 -16.31
CA LYS A 33 -13.50 -2.46 -15.52
C LYS A 33 -14.51 -3.46 -14.97
N SER A 34 -14.15 -4.75 -14.92
CA SER A 34 -15.01 -5.81 -14.38
C SER A 34 -15.19 -5.70 -12.86
N THR A 35 -14.18 -5.21 -12.15
CA THR A 35 -14.17 -5.13 -10.69
C THR A 35 -13.25 -4.02 -10.20
N GLY A 36 -13.48 -3.56 -8.97
CA GLY A 36 -12.64 -2.58 -8.30
C GLY A 36 -13.13 -2.30 -6.89
N PHE A 37 -12.29 -1.64 -6.10
CA PHE A 37 -12.58 -1.22 -4.74
C PHE A 37 -11.79 0.03 -4.37
N ASP A 38 -12.28 0.75 -3.36
CA ASP A 38 -11.62 1.92 -2.81
C ASP A 38 -10.74 1.49 -1.63
N PHE A 39 -9.43 1.62 -1.78
CA PHE A 39 -8.46 1.48 -0.70
C PHE A 39 -8.35 2.81 0.03
N THR A 40 -8.98 2.91 1.20
CA THR A 40 -9.17 4.15 1.95
C THR A 40 -8.78 3.98 3.41
N GLY A 41 -8.35 5.06 4.04
CA GLY A 41 -8.00 5.05 5.45
C GLY A 41 -7.55 6.40 5.98
N THR A 42 -7.24 6.41 7.27
CA THR A 42 -6.80 7.59 8.03
C THR A 42 -5.46 7.30 8.68
N TYR A 43 -4.48 8.20 8.51
CA TYR A 43 -3.16 8.06 9.11
C TYR A 43 -3.22 8.26 10.62
N THR A 44 -2.73 7.28 11.37
CA THR A 44 -2.71 7.27 12.84
C THR A 44 -1.34 7.66 13.40
N ALA A 45 -0.26 7.31 12.70
CA ALA A 45 1.09 7.78 12.99
C ALA A 45 1.85 8.08 11.70
N VAL A 46 2.59 9.19 11.69
CA VAL A 46 3.50 9.56 10.61
C VAL A 46 4.81 10.04 11.22
N LYS A 47 5.87 9.25 11.04
CA LYS A 47 7.25 9.62 11.39
C LYS A 47 8.05 9.65 10.10
N GLU A 48 8.50 10.85 9.74
CA GLU A 48 9.31 11.06 8.56
C GLU A 48 10.47 10.07 8.49
N ASN A 49 10.61 9.42 7.33
CA ASN A 49 11.65 8.42 7.02
C ASN A 49 11.72 7.21 7.98
N GLY A 50 10.66 6.90 8.72
CA GLY A 50 10.70 5.78 9.66
C GLY A 50 9.42 4.97 9.79
N LEU A 51 8.25 5.63 9.84
CA LEU A 51 6.99 4.95 10.15
C LEU A 51 5.80 5.64 9.50
N ILE A 52 4.92 4.84 8.92
CA ILE A 52 3.57 5.26 8.54
C ILE A 52 2.60 4.21 9.08
N GLU A 53 1.62 4.63 9.87
CA GLU A 53 0.52 3.79 10.33
C GLU A 53 -0.80 4.40 9.92
N TYR A 54 -1.77 3.54 9.61
CA TYR A 54 -3.12 3.97 9.29
C TYR A 54 -4.15 2.89 9.62
N ASP A 55 -5.34 3.37 9.97
CA ASP A 55 -6.53 2.54 10.06
C ASP A 55 -7.29 2.62 8.74
N MET A 56 -7.63 1.47 8.18
CA MET A 56 -8.49 1.36 7.02
C MET A 56 -9.95 1.61 7.43
N ASP A 57 -10.77 2.10 6.50
CA ASP A 57 -12.19 2.40 6.76
C ASP A 57 -13.01 1.15 7.12
N ASP A 58 -12.49 -0.06 6.86
CA ASP A 58 -13.09 -1.33 7.27
C ASP A 58 -12.62 -1.85 8.65
N GLY A 59 -11.83 -1.04 9.37
CA GLY A 59 -11.39 -1.29 10.74
C GLY A 59 -10.06 -2.05 10.87
N ARG A 60 -9.42 -2.41 9.76
CA ARG A 60 -8.10 -3.06 9.79
C ARG A 60 -6.97 -2.06 9.98
N HIS A 61 -5.98 -2.44 10.76
CA HIS A 61 -4.77 -1.63 10.96
C HIS A 61 -3.65 -2.05 10.02
N VAL A 62 -2.88 -1.08 9.51
CA VAL A 62 -1.68 -1.29 8.71
C VAL A 62 -0.54 -0.41 9.21
N LYS A 63 0.65 -1.01 9.27
CA LYS A 63 1.90 -0.39 9.69
C LYS A 63 2.98 -0.62 8.63
N VAL A 64 3.61 0.46 8.20
CA VAL A 64 4.72 0.47 7.24
C VAL A 64 5.96 1.06 7.91
N GLU A 65 6.99 0.24 8.03
CA GLU A 65 8.26 0.59 8.65
C GLU A 65 9.36 0.73 7.59
N PHE A 66 10.17 1.78 7.74
CA PHE A 66 11.32 2.05 6.89
C PHE A 66 12.58 1.97 7.75
N GLU A 67 13.47 1.04 7.40
CA GLU A 67 14.72 0.80 8.12
C GLU A 67 15.90 0.98 7.16
N ASP A 68 16.83 1.87 7.51
CA ASP A 68 18.09 2.02 6.78
C ASP A 68 18.96 0.78 6.98
N THR A 69 19.45 0.23 5.87
CA THR A 69 20.39 -0.88 5.84
C THR A 69 21.63 -0.50 5.03
N PRO A 70 22.75 -1.23 5.15
CA PRO A 70 23.93 -0.98 4.32
C PRO A 70 23.68 -1.03 2.80
N ASN A 71 22.61 -1.70 2.36
CA ASN A 71 22.28 -1.91 0.94
C ASN A 71 21.08 -1.07 0.47
N GLY A 72 20.57 -0.14 1.28
CA GLY A 72 19.38 0.67 0.99
C GLY A 72 18.33 0.57 2.08
N VAL A 73 17.09 0.92 1.78
CA VAL A 73 15.99 0.92 2.76
C VAL A 73 15.21 -0.39 2.70
N LYS A 74 15.06 -1.05 3.85
CA LYS A 74 14.12 -2.16 4.02
C LYS A 74 12.75 -1.59 4.38
N VAL A 75 11.74 -1.91 3.56
CA VAL A 75 10.34 -1.57 3.81
C VAL A 75 9.63 -2.81 4.33
N THR A 76 9.05 -2.73 5.52
CA THR A 76 8.27 -3.82 6.14
C THR A 76 6.84 -3.36 6.32
N GLU A 77 5.89 -4.09 5.74
CA GLU A 77 4.46 -3.80 5.85
C GLU A 77 3.79 -4.91 6.68
N THR A 78 3.13 -4.52 7.77
CA THR A 78 2.35 -5.40 8.64
C THR A 78 0.91 -4.97 8.56
N PHE A 79 -0.01 -5.90 8.30
CA PHE A 79 -1.42 -5.60 8.15
C PHE A 79 -2.27 -6.65 8.89
N GLU A 80 -3.44 -6.22 9.36
CA GLU A 80 -4.47 -7.14 9.82
C GLU A 80 -5.18 -7.77 8.61
N PRO A 81 -5.23 -9.11 8.54
CA PRO A 81 -5.93 -9.77 7.44
C PRO A 81 -7.44 -9.56 7.56
N GLU A 82 -8.10 -9.52 6.41
CA GLU A 82 -9.56 -9.56 6.37
C GLU A 82 -10.08 -11.02 6.37
N ASN A 83 -11.38 -11.22 6.58
CA ASN A 83 -11.98 -12.54 6.86
C ASN A 83 -12.59 -13.26 5.64
N LYS A 84 -12.59 -12.66 4.45
CA LYS A 84 -13.26 -13.12 3.22
C LYS A 84 -12.34 -13.93 2.31
N TYR A 85 -11.08 -13.56 2.18
CA TYR A 85 -10.08 -14.17 1.31
C TYR A 85 -9.01 -14.91 2.13
N PRO A 86 -8.40 -15.97 1.57
CA PRO A 86 -7.33 -16.68 2.26
C PRO A 86 -6.13 -15.79 2.59
N LEU A 87 -5.52 -16.00 3.76
CA LEU A 87 -4.36 -15.22 4.23
C LEU A 87 -3.22 -15.18 3.20
N GLU A 88 -2.88 -16.33 2.60
CA GLU A 88 -1.82 -16.45 1.59
C GLU A 88 -2.09 -15.59 0.35
N MET A 89 -3.37 -15.46 -0.05
CA MET A 89 -3.77 -14.64 -1.18
C MET A 89 -3.60 -13.16 -0.84
N GLN A 90 -4.02 -12.75 0.36
CA GLN A 90 -3.85 -11.38 0.84
C GLN A 90 -2.36 -11.03 0.91
N HIS A 91 -1.56 -11.84 1.60
CA HIS A 91 -0.11 -11.66 1.74
C HIS A 91 0.58 -11.54 0.37
N SER A 92 0.26 -12.43 -0.57
CA SER A 92 0.81 -12.37 -1.93
C SER A 92 0.43 -11.09 -2.67
N GLY A 93 -0.80 -10.61 -2.48
CA GLY A 93 -1.28 -9.35 -3.05
C GLY A 93 -0.49 -8.13 -2.55
N TRP A 94 -0.35 -7.99 -1.23
CA TRP A 94 0.45 -6.93 -0.61
C TRP A 94 1.92 -6.99 -1.03
N GLN A 95 2.51 -8.19 -1.02
CA GLN A 95 3.90 -8.38 -1.45
C GLN A 95 4.10 -7.99 -2.92
N ALA A 96 3.12 -8.27 -3.80
CA ALA A 96 3.19 -7.85 -5.19
C ALA A 96 3.17 -6.32 -5.34
N ILE A 97 2.36 -5.62 -4.54
CA ILE A 97 2.34 -4.16 -4.48
C ILE A 97 3.70 -3.61 -4.03
N LEU A 98 4.29 -4.15 -2.95
CA LEU A 98 5.64 -3.76 -2.49
C LEU A 98 6.72 -4.02 -3.54
N ASN A 99 6.65 -5.14 -4.24
CA ASN A 99 7.58 -5.46 -5.32
C ASN A 99 7.47 -4.46 -6.48
N ASN A 100 6.26 -4.02 -6.81
CA ASN A 100 6.03 -3.00 -7.83
C ASN A 100 6.48 -1.61 -7.36
N PHE A 101 6.27 -1.28 -6.07
CA PHE A 101 6.81 -0.07 -5.45
C PHE A 101 8.34 -0.03 -5.55
N LYS A 102 9.01 -1.12 -5.14
CA LYS A 102 10.47 -1.25 -5.22
C LYS A 102 10.97 -0.98 -6.64
N LYS A 103 10.43 -1.68 -7.64
CA LYS A 103 10.80 -1.47 -9.06
C LYS A 103 10.56 -0.03 -9.49
N TYR A 104 9.44 0.56 -9.09
CA TYR A 104 9.10 1.93 -9.43
C TYR A 104 10.12 2.92 -8.87
N VAL A 105 10.45 2.85 -7.57
CA VAL A 105 11.42 3.78 -6.96
C VAL A 105 12.83 3.58 -7.51
N GLU A 106 13.28 2.33 -7.69
CA GLU A 106 14.60 2.03 -8.27
C GLU A 106 14.72 2.50 -9.71
N SER A 107 13.63 2.49 -10.49
CA SER A 107 13.64 2.99 -11.88
C SER A 107 13.75 4.52 -11.99
N ARG A 108 13.46 5.25 -10.90
CA ARG A 108 13.46 6.72 -10.85
C ARG A 108 14.82 7.31 -10.49
N TYR A 109 15.71 6.51 -9.91
CA TYR A 109 17.10 6.87 -9.69
C TYR A 109 17.93 6.35 -10.88
N LYS A 110 18.27 7.25 -11.78
CA LYS A 110 19.27 7.04 -12.84
C LYS A 110 20.38 8.06 -12.69
#